data_AF-A0A967HIP9-F1
#
_entry.id   AF-A0A967HIP9-F1
#
_cell.length_a   1.000
_cell.length_b   1.000
_cell.length_c   1.000
_cell.angle_alpha   90.00
_cell.angle_beta   90.00
_cell.angle_gamma   90.00
#
_symmetry.space_group_name_H-M   'P 1'
#
loop_
_entity.id
_entity.type
_entity.pdbx_description
1 polymer ?
#
loop_
_entity_poly.entity_id
_entity_poly.type
_entity_poly.pdbx_seq_one_letter_code
_entity_poly.pdbx_strand_id
1 'polypeptide(L)'
;HSVGGRGELRASATYADVHHDEVLTPGGRNGYRQRLWSLGVETEWRLGAADLTALTLGAALDGADTPESGDKTPLRRLADHGL
;
A
#
# COMPACT_ATOMS: atom_id res chain seq x y z
N HIS A 1 6.67 -13.13 -13.63
CA HIS A 1 6.60 -13.68 -15.01
C HIS A 1 7.79 -13.14 -15.78
N SER A 2 8.54 -13.96 -16.52
CA SER A 2 9.67 -13.49 -17.33
C SER A 2 9.17 -12.97 -18.68
N VAL A 3 9.44 -11.70 -18.97
CA VAL A 3 9.16 -11.13 -20.29
C VAL A 3 10.42 -11.33 -21.13
N GLY A 4 10.51 -12.50 -21.78
CA GLY A 4 11.52 -12.84 -22.79
C GLY A 4 12.99 -12.71 -22.34
N GLY A 5 13.57 -13.77 -21.77
CA GLY A 5 15.01 -14.07 -21.70
C GLY A 5 15.98 -13.09 -20.99
N ARG A 6 15.68 -11.80 -20.91
CA ARG A 6 16.58 -10.71 -20.49
C ARG A 6 15.94 -9.71 -19.53
N GLY A 7 14.70 -9.96 -19.10
CA GLY A 7 14.00 -9.10 -18.15
C GLY A 7 13.17 -9.87 -17.14
N GLU A 8 13.20 -9.40 -15.89
CA GLU A 8 12.38 -9.90 -14.79
C GLU A 8 11.42 -8.80 -14.32
N LEU A 9 10.15 -9.17 -14.14
CA LEU A 9 9.12 -8.31 -13.56
C LEU A 9 8.58 -8.98 -12.30
N ARG A 10 8.60 -8.23 -11.20
CA ARG A 10 8.04 -8.59 -9.89
C ARG A 10 6.98 -7.57 -9.51
N ALA A 11 5.88 -8.04 -8.93
CA ALA A 11 4.83 -7.18 -8.42
C ALA A 11 4.28 -7.76 -7.13
N SER A 12 3.86 -6.89 -6.22
CA SER A 12 3.24 -7.26 -4.95
C SER A 12 2.05 -6.35 -4.68
N ALA A 13 1.07 -6.91 -3.96
CA ALA A 13 -0.10 -6.18 -3.49
C ALA A 13 -0.45 -6.67 -2.09
N THR A 14 -0.71 -5.74 -1.18
CA THR A 14 -1.18 -6.05 0.18
C THR A 14 -2.45 -5.27 0.47
N TYR A 15 -3.37 -5.88 1.21
CA TYR A 15 -4.59 -5.26 1.68
C TYR A 15 -4.84 -5.68 3.12
N ALA A 16 -5.23 -4.73 3.97
CA ALA A 16 -5.63 -4.99 5.35
C ALA A 16 -6.87 -4.17 5.72
N ASP A 17 -7.77 -4.76 6.48
CA ASP A 17 -8.95 -4.11 7.05
C ASP A 17 -8.93 -4.34 8.56
N VAL A 18 -8.67 -3.28 9.32
CA VAL A 18 -8.49 -3.29 10.78
C VAL A 18 -9.75 -2.73 11.42
N HIS A 19 -10.36 -3.53 12.29
CA HIS A 19 -11.56 -3.17 13.06
C HIS A 19 -11.19 -3.14 14.54
N HIS A 20 -11.60 -2.08 15.23
CA HIS A 20 -11.39 -1.93 16.66
C HIS A 20 -12.66 -1.40 17.32
N ASP A 21 -13.20 -2.17 18.26
CA ASP A 21 -14.32 -1.75 19.10
C ASP A 21 -13.80 -1.40 20.49
N GLU A 22 -13.99 -0.17 20.92
CA GLU A 22 -13.65 0.32 22.25
C GLU A 22 -14.94 0.42 23.07
N VAL A 23 -14.98 -0.19 24.25
CA VAL A 23 -16.11 -0.09 25.19
C VAL A 23 -15.61 0.58 26.47
N LEU A 24 -16.03 1.83 26.69
CA LEU A 24 -15.66 2.63 27.86
C LEU A 24 -16.81 2.65 28.87
N THR A 25 -16.50 2.45 30.16
CA THR A 25 -17.46 2.61 31.26
C THR A 25 -16.95 3.63 32.28
N PRO A 26 -17.62 4.79 32.47
CA PRO A 26 -18.76 5.28 31.69
C PRO A 26 -18.31 5.80 30.30
N GLY A 27 -19.06 5.57 29.22
CA GLY A 27 -18.68 6.09 27.90
C GLY A 27 -19.32 5.45 26.65
N GLY A 28 -19.84 4.23 26.70
CA GLY A 28 -20.48 3.57 25.55
C GLY A 28 -19.50 2.83 24.62
N ARG A 29 -19.96 2.40 23.44
CA ARG A 29 -19.17 1.66 22.41
C ARG A 29 -18.77 2.59 21.27
N ASN A 30 -17.47 2.67 20.99
CA ASN A 30 -16.91 3.38 19.84
C ASN A 30 -16.29 2.37 18.87
N GLY A 31 -16.72 2.40 17.60
CA GLY A 31 -16.15 1.57 16.53
C GLY A 31 -15.15 2.37 15.69
N TYR A 32 -14.01 1.75 15.39
CA TYR A 32 -12.97 2.27 14.49
C TYR A 32 -12.71 1.26 13.39
N ARG A 33 -12.65 1.73 12.15
CA ARG A 33 -12.31 0.90 11.00
C ARG A 33 -11.30 1.61 10.12
N GLN A 34 -10.22 0.92 9.78
CA GLN A 34 -9.17 1.41 8.92
C GLN A 34 -8.83 0.39 7.85
N ARG A 35 -8.84 0.82 6.59
CA ARG A 35 -8.44 0.01 5.44
C ARG A 35 -7.10 0.51 4.93
N LEU A 36 -6.16 -0.39 4.71
CA LEU A 36 -4.81 -0.13 4.22
C LEU A 36 -4.58 -0.95 2.97
N TRP A 37 -3.92 -0.37 1.98
CA TRP A 37 -3.46 -1.10 0.81
C TRP A 37 -2.10 -0.60 0.34
N SER A 38 -1.34 -1.48 -0.30
CA SER A 38 -0.05 -1.17 -0.92
C SER A 38 0.08 -1.94 -2.23
N LEU A 39 0.69 -1.31 -3.23
CA LEU A 39 1.04 -1.89 -4.51
C LEU A 39 2.51 -1.60 -4.81
N GLY A 40 3.27 -2.63 -5.16
CA GLY A 40 4.66 -2.51 -5.56
C GLY A 40 4.91 -3.16 -6.91
N VAL A 41 5.75 -2.55 -7.74
CA VAL A 41 6.22 -3.13 -9.00
C VAL A 41 7.70 -2.87 -9.17
N GLU A 42 8.44 -3.88 -9.58
CA GLU A 42 9.87 -3.83 -9.86
C GLU A 42 10.18 -4.53 -11.18
N THR A 43 11.07 -3.92 -11.93
CA THR A 43 11.52 -4.39 -13.24
C THR A 43 13.03 -4.38 -13.29
N GLU A 44 13.62 -5.48 -13.73
CA GLU A 44 15.04 -5.61 -13.99
C GLU A 44 15.25 -5.97 -15.46
N TRP A 45 16.20 -5.28 -16.11
CA TRP A 45 16.63 -5.59 -17.46
C TRP A 45 18.14 -5.78 -17.51
N ARG A 46 18.58 -6.77 -18.29
CA ARG A 46 19.98 -6.95 -18.65
C ARG A 46 20.25 -6.37 -20.04
N LEU A 47 21.20 -5.45 -20.10
CA LEU A 47 21.57 -4.67 -21.29
C LEU A 47 22.98 -5.07 -21.76
N GLY A 48 23.19 -5.00 -23.08
CA GLY A 48 24.48 -5.27 -23.72
C GLY A 48 24.68 -6.71 -24.19
N ALA A 49 25.69 -6.92 -25.04
CA ALA A 49 25.94 -8.20 -25.71
C ALA A 49 26.34 -9.35 -24.76
N ALA A 50 26.80 -9.01 -23.55
CA ALA A 50 27.22 -9.96 -22.51
C ALA A 50 26.39 -9.83 -21.22
N ASP A 51 25.25 -9.13 -21.26
CA ASP A 51 24.36 -8.91 -20.09
C ASP A 51 25.10 -8.30 -18.87
N LEU A 52 26.19 -7.55 -19.10
CA LEU A 52 27.06 -6.98 -18.06
C LEU A 52 26.48 -5.74 -17.38
N THR A 53 25.43 -5.16 -17.95
CA THR A 53 24.78 -3.98 -17.39
C THR A 53 23.37 -4.36 -16.95
N ALA A 54 23.08 -4.19 -15.67
CA ALA A 54 21.74 -4.36 -15.11
C ALA A 54 21.10 -2.98 -14.87
N LEU A 55 19.86 -2.81 -15.29
CA LEU A 55 19.03 -1.65 -15.00
C LEU A 55 17.82 -2.12 -14.20
N THR A 56 17.58 -1.50 -13.05
CA THR A 56 16.42 -1.78 -12.21
C THR A 56 15.59 -0.51 -12.07
N LEU A 57 14.28 -0.60 -12.31
CA LEU A 57 13.31 0.44 -11.99
C LEU A 57 12.19 -0.15 -11.14
N GLY A 58 11.72 0.61 -10.16
CA GLY A 58 10.60 0.23 -9.30
C GLY A 58 9.73 1.41 -8.91
N ALA A 59 8.48 1.11 -8.57
CA ALA A 59 7.49 2.06 -8.07
C ALA A 59 6.64 1.41 -6.97
N ALA A 60 6.23 2.22 -5.99
CA ALA A 60 5.35 1.81 -4.90
C ALA A 60 4.23 2.84 -4.69
N LEU A 61 3.03 2.38 -4.37
CA LEU A 61 1.84 3.19 -4.09
C LEU A 61 1.15 2.65 -2.84
N ASP A 62 0.99 3.51 -1.84
CA ASP A 62 0.34 3.18 -0.58
C ASP A 62 -0.93 4.01 -0.38
N GLY A 63 -1.96 3.41 0.21
CA GLY A 63 -3.20 4.11 0.52
C GLY A 63 -3.84 3.64 1.82
N ALA A 64 -4.55 4.56 2.44
CA ALA A 64 -5.29 4.33 3.68
C ALA A 64 -6.64 5.06 3.64
N ASP A 65 -7.69 4.39 4.11
CA ASP A 65 -9.02 4.94 4.34
C ASP A 65 -9.46 4.67 5.78
N THR A 66 -10.09 5.63 6.45
CA THR A 66 -10.66 5.46 7.79
C THR A 66 -12.17 5.66 7.76
N PRO A 67 -12.96 4.65 7.33
CA PRO A 67 -14.41 4.79 7.17
C PRO A 67 -15.20 4.94 8.48
N GLU A 68 -14.70 4.42 9.61
CA GLU A 68 -15.37 4.55 10.92
C GLU A 68 -14.39 5.11 11.95
N SER A 69 -14.81 6.15 12.68
CA SER A 69 -13.97 6.90 13.62
C SER A 69 -14.69 7.27 14.92
N GLY A 70 -15.55 6.37 15.44
CA GLY A 70 -16.11 6.45 16.80
C GLY A 70 -16.65 7.83 17.21
N ASP A 71 -17.68 8.32 16.51
CA ASP A 71 -18.31 9.65 16.69
C ASP A 71 -17.41 10.88 16.46
N LYS A 72 -16.20 10.70 15.90
CA LYS A 72 -15.33 11.79 15.44
C LYS A 72 -15.34 11.84 13.91
N THR A 73 -15.24 13.07 13.36
CA THR A 73 -15.21 13.30 11.92
C THR A 73 -14.11 12.43 11.27
N PRO A 74 -14.41 11.71 10.16
CA PRO A 74 -13.42 10.86 9.49
C PRO A 74 -12.15 11.65 9.17
N LEU A 75 -11.00 11.13 9.61
CA LEU A 75 -9.71 11.70 9.23
C LEU A 75 -9.52 11.50 7.72
N ARG A 76 -9.40 12.62 7.00
CA ARG A 76 -9.15 12.66 5.56
C ARG A 76 -7.88 11.87 5.22
N ARG A 77 -7.83 11.38 3.98
CA ARG A 77 -6.72 10.54 3.49
C ARG A 77 -5.41 11.32 3.60
N LEU A 78 -4.29 10.63 3.81
CA LEU A 78 -2.95 11.25 3.82
C LEU A 78 -2.64 11.99 2.49
N ALA A 79 -3.25 11.57 1.38
CA ALA A 79 -3.20 12.23 0.07
C ALA A 79 -3.84 13.63 0.05
N ASP A 80 -4.65 14.00 1.05
CA ASP A 80 -5.23 15.33 1.18
C ASP A 80 -4.31 16.33 1.91
N HIS A 81 -3.17 15.87 2.45
CA HIS A 81 -2.23 16.67 3.23
C HIS A 81 -0.78 16.64 2.72
N GLY A 82 -0.52 16.14 1.51
CA GLY A 82 0.84 16.03 0.95
C GLY A 82 1.07 16.86 -0.32
N LEU A 83 1.70 18.03 -0.12
CA LEU A 83 2.45 18.94 -1.04
C LEU A 83 1.80 19.40 -2.36
#